data_AF-M3F1F1-F1
#
_entry.id   AF-M3F1F1-F1
#
_cell.length_a   1.000
_cell.length_b   1.000
_cell.length_c   1.000
_cell.angle_alpha   90.00
_cell.angle_beta   90.00
_cell.angle_gamma   90.00
#
_symmetry.space_group_name_H-M   'P 1'
#
loop_
_entity.id
_entity.type
_entity.pdbx_description
1 polymer ?
#
loop_
_entity_poly.entity_id
_entity_poly.type
_entity_poly.pdbx_seq_one_letter_code
_entity_poly.pdbx_strand_id
1 'polypeptide(L)'
;MAAQFGLRLRKGAATTALAAATVAALAASQAPGVTTDGAGRQTAGSPSPEMSTQADETASGNSRYYTDLPSLDSPTPTTGPDGGPGTTGASESGIPATVLDAYKKAEASLRESKPGCNLPWQLLAAIGKVESGQASGGRVDAEGTTIGKILGPQLNGNGFANISDTDNGAYDDDSKHDRAVGPMQFIPSTWEWAGRDGNGDGAKDPNNVYDAALAAGHYLCRFDWDLSNDANLRSAILSYNNSTEYYNTVMSWLAHYRKGTHEIPDGTGSLPQTPSGPGNNTGTGGNTGTGTGNNTGNGNGGSTPKPRPTPPKTPEPNPSEPGSGTTPPPPTTNPPKPPGTPTDSVHHLENAGAASLTAMAGDTFTGKLAARTETKAGKAVAKVRVRFTVVGGTDTTFTGGEKVATVLTDSTGKATAPALVAGEKTGDLTIRTTVVGRTVAALDHKATVTARRADALTRVGTTALTCVAGGEFAERIEVKATYRGEIADKVAATATLVTSLLDATENDKGPYFEGADGKPVRTFALETDAGGVLKLPKLYADDTTGTFLLRIQTEGGATLTLELKVEAPAATAEPTGSDVPATPSADAS
;
A
#
# COMPACT_ATOMS: atom_id res chain seq x y z
N MET A 1 -29.11 4.41 69.46
CA MET A 1 -28.30 3.79 68.39
C MET A 1 -26.85 4.05 68.74
N ALA A 2 -26.32 3.27 69.69
CA ALA A 2 -25.44 2.12 69.43
C ALA A 2 -24.09 2.61 68.86
N ALA A 3 -23.12 2.95 69.71
CA ALA A 3 -22.17 2.06 70.42
C ALA A 3 -20.95 1.75 69.53
N GLN A 4 -19.69 1.70 69.97
CA GLN A 4 -19.03 1.80 71.27
C GLN A 4 -17.50 1.70 71.01
N PHE A 5 -16.69 2.18 71.98
CA PHE A 5 -15.35 1.71 72.41
C PHE A 5 -14.44 1.01 71.37
N GLY A 6 -13.23 1.49 71.03
CA GLY A 6 -12.12 1.83 71.93
C GLY A 6 -11.40 0.57 72.44
N LEU A 7 -10.20 0.24 71.92
CA LEU A 7 -9.02 -0.22 72.68
C LEU A 7 -7.84 -0.68 71.77
N ARG A 8 -6.67 -0.06 72.04
CA ARG A 8 -5.28 -0.56 72.08
C ARG A 8 -4.92 -1.90 71.40
N LEU A 9 -3.84 -1.93 70.61
CA LEU A 9 -2.55 -2.60 70.99
C LEU A 9 -1.41 -2.30 69.99
N ARG A 10 -0.18 -2.37 70.52
CA ARG A 10 1.14 -2.12 69.89
C ARG A 10 1.74 -3.38 69.24
N LYS A 11 2.80 -3.15 68.43
CA LYS A 11 3.90 -4.04 67.94
C LYS A 11 3.63 -4.63 66.53
N GLY A 12 4.57 -4.65 65.58
CA GLY A 12 6.01 -4.41 65.63
C GLY A 12 6.58 -4.03 64.25
N ALA A 13 7.87 -3.70 64.26
CA ALA A 13 8.65 -3.11 63.19
C ALA A 13 8.97 -4.03 62.00
N ALA A 14 9.14 -3.46 60.81
CA ALA A 14 10.39 -3.46 60.03
C ALA A 14 10.10 -3.11 58.54
N THR A 15 10.82 -2.09 58.03
CA THR A 15 11.33 -1.89 56.65
C THR A 15 10.58 -2.54 55.48
N THR A 16 10.21 -1.85 54.39
CA THR A 16 11.12 -1.34 53.34
C THR A 16 10.34 -0.46 52.33
N ALA A 17 11.05 0.44 51.66
CA ALA A 17 10.59 1.47 50.73
C ALA A 17 9.82 1.00 49.48
N LEU A 18 8.88 1.82 48.97
CA LEU A 18 9.04 2.56 47.70
C LEU A 18 7.90 3.59 47.50
N ALA A 19 8.22 4.63 46.74
CA ALA A 19 7.54 5.91 46.65
C ALA A 19 6.13 5.88 46.02
N ALA A 20 5.30 6.78 46.52
CA ALA A 20 3.95 7.08 46.08
C ALA A 20 3.92 7.92 44.80
N ALA A 21 2.96 7.59 43.94
CA ALA A 21 2.51 8.38 42.82
C ALA A 21 1.57 9.53 43.24
N THR A 22 1.24 10.40 42.26
CA THR A 22 0.16 11.41 42.19
C THR A 22 0.59 12.84 42.64
N VAL A 23 0.35 13.98 41.95
CA VAL A 23 -0.55 14.41 40.85
C VAL A 23 0.07 15.60 40.06
N ALA A 24 -0.30 15.69 38.77
CA ALA A 24 -0.29 16.79 37.78
C ALA A 24 -0.05 18.27 38.20
N ALA A 25 0.61 19.08 37.36
CA ALA A 25 -0.01 19.84 36.24
C ALA A 25 0.93 20.90 35.58
N LEU A 26 1.09 20.79 34.25
CA LEU A 26 1.11 21.80 33.15
C LEU A 26 2.06 23.04 33.14
N ALA A 27 3.01 23.00 32.19
CA ALA A 27 3.53 24.04 31.26
C ALA A 27 5.02 23.73 30.98
N ALA A 28 5.59 23.64 29.78
CA ALA A 28 5.22 24.17 28.48
C ALA A 28 5.76 23.25 27.35
N SER A 29 5.09 23.36 26.19
CA SER A 29 5.44 22.77 24.91
C SER A 29 6.80 23.24 24.38
N GLN A 30 7.64 22.31 23.90
CA GLN A 30 8.45 22.52 22.70
C GLN A 30 8.54 21.19 21.96
N ALA A 31 7.99 21.14 20.75
CA ALA A 31 8.22 20.05 19.82
C ALA A 31 9.64 20.13 19.26
N PRO A 32 10.36 19.02 19.04
CA PRO A 32 11.61 19.03 18.28
C PRO A 32 11.27 19.26 16.80
N GLY A 33 11.82 20.31 16.17
CA GLY A 33 11.72 20.44 14.71
C GLY A 33 11.71 21.85 14.11
N VAL A 34 12.13 22.90 14.81
CA VAL A 34 12.27 24.24 14.23
C VAL A 34 13.74 24.65 14.24
N THR A 35 14.38 24.69 13.08
CA THR A 35 15.65 25.40 12.90
C THR A 35 15.38 26.74 12.23
N THR A 36 16.13 27.75 12.66
CA THR A 36 16.17 29.07 12.02
C THR A 36 17.45 29.13 11.20
N ASP A 37 17.33 29.51 9.95
CA ASP A 37 18.47 29.86 9.10
C ASP A 37 18.95 31.28 9.40
N GLY A 38 20.17 31.62 8.95
CA GLY A 38 20.91 32.84 9.31
C GLY A 38 20.24 34.18 8.92
N ALA A 39 19.04 34.15 8.36
CA ALA A 39 18.20 35.31 8.05
C ALA A 39 16.91 35.40 8.90
N GLY A 40 16.73 34.53 9.90
CA GLY A 40 15.62 34.59 10.85
C GLY A 40 14.26 34.16 10.30
N ARG A 41 14.21 33.33 9.25
CA ARG A 41 12.96 32.79 8.71
C ARG A 41 12.65 31.43 9.37
N GLN A 42 11.37 31.19 9.67
CA GLN A 42 10.93 29.90 10.18
C GLN A 42 10.64 28.97 8.99
N THR A 43 11.41 27.88 8.85
CA THR A 43 11.17 26.81 7.88
C THR A 43 10.79 25.52 8.60
N ALA A 44 9.67 24.92 8.21
CA ALA A 44 9.29 23.58 8.65
C ALA A 44 10.28 22.57 8.08
N GLY A 45 10.81 21.68 8.94
CA GLY A 45 11.82 20.69 8.58
C GLY A 45 11.43 19.86 7.35
N SER A 46 12.38 19.70 6.43
CA SER A 46 12.26 18.80 5.30
C SER A 46 11.95 17.36 5.78
N PRO A 47 11.09 16.61 5.09
CA PRO A 47 10.87 15.20 5.42
C PRO A 47 12.16 14.40 5.25
N SER A 48 12.26 13.32 6.04
CA SER A 48 13.35 12.35 6.05
C SER A 48 13.72 11.86 4.63
N PRO A 49 14.99 11.51 4.33
CA PRO A 49 15.47 11.25 2.97
C PRO A 49 14.88 10.00 2.27
N GLU A 50 14.02 9.20 2.92
CA GLU A 50 13.65 7.86 2.43
C GLU A 50 12.44 7.81 1.46
N MET A 51 11.69 8.89 1.23
CA MET A 51 10.45 8.85 0.42
C MET A 51 10.57 9.41 -1.01
N SER A 52 11.78 9.78 -1.45
CA SER A 52 11.96 10.56 -2.68
C SER A 52 12.09 9.73 -3.97
N THR A 53 11.96 8.39 -3.89
CA THR A 53 12.16 7.48 -5.05
C THR A 53 10.93 6.66 -5.46
N GLN A 54 9.73 6.94 -4.93
CA GLN A 54 8.54 6.07 -5.07
C GLN A 54 7.43 6.61 -6.00
N ALA A 55 7.76 7.30 -7.11
CA ALA A 55 6.72 7.79 -8.01
C ALA A 55 5.85 6.65 -8.60
N ASP A 56 6.47 5.48 -8.80
CA ASP A 56 5.85 4.26 -9.32
C ASP A 56 4.87 3.59 -8.33
N GLU A 57 4.85 4.01 -7.06
CA GLU A 57 3.99 3.44 -6.01
C GLU A 57 2.76 4.31 -5.67
N THR A 58 2.66 5.50 -6.27
CA THR A 58 1.53 6.42 -6.07
C THR A 58 0.36 6.08 -7.00
N ALA A 59 -0.88 6.27 -6.54
CA ALA A 59 -2.07 5.90 -7.32
C ALA A 59 -2.12 6.55 -8.72
N SER A 60 -1.69 7.80 -8.79
CA SER A 60 -1.74 8.63 -10.01
C SER A 60 -0.41 8.67 -10.76
N GLY A 61 0.62 7.94 -10.31
CA GLY A 61 1.98 8.06 -10.85
C GLY A 61 2.54 9.48 -10.77
N ASN A 62 2.10 10.27 -9.77
CA ASN A 62 2.34 11.71 -9.67
C ASN A 62 2.03 12.49 -10.98
N SER A 63 1.01 12.05 -11.72
CA SER A 63 0.56 12.71 -12.95
C SER A 63 -0.07 14.08 -12.66
N ARG A 64 -0.35 14.82 -13.73
CA ARG A 64 -1.00 16.14 -13.62
C ARG A 64 -2.38 16.04 -12.97
N TYR A 65 -2.77 17.11 -12.29
CA TYR A 65 -4.07 17.28 -11.65
C TYR A 65 -4.51 18.75 -11.75
N TYR A 66 -5.71 19.10 -11.31
CA TYR A 66 -6.21 20.47 -11.35
C TYR A 66 -5.96 21.22 -10.03
N THR A 67 -5.45 22.45 -10.12
CA THR A 67 -5.10 23.31 -8.98
C THR A 67 -6.18 24.31 -8.62
N ASP A 68 -7.30 24.32 -9.35
CA ASP A 68 -8.42 25.23 -9.11
C ASP A 68 -8.95 25.07 -7.67
N LEU A 69 -9.02 26.18 -6.92
CA LEU A 69 -9.54 26.19 -5.56
C LEU A 69 -11.06 26.45 -5.56
N PRO A 70 -11.80 25.95 -4.56
CA PRO A 70 -13.22 26.28 -4.44
C PRO A 70 -13.42 27.79 -4.28
N SER A 71 -14.45 28.32 -4.95
CA SER A 71 -14.86 29.72 -4.82
C SER A 71 -15.06 30.10 -3.34
N LEU A 72 -14.43 31.19 -2.91
CA LEU A 72 -14.63 31.76 -1.58
C LEU A 72 -15.96 32.52 -1.58
N ASP A 73 -17.00 31.96 -0.98
CA ASP A 73 -18.23 32.71 -0.69
C ASP A 73 -17.87 33.94 0.16
N SER A 74 -17.75 35.09 -0.49
CA SER A 74 -17.54 36.38 0.17
C SER A 74 -18.92 36.90 0.58
N PRO A 75 -19.18 37.16 1.86
CA PRO A 75 -20.47 37.67 2.30
C PRO A 75 -20.56 39.18 2.03
N THR A 76 -20.71 39.58 0.76
CA THR A 76 -21.32 40.87 0.38
C THR A 76 -21.59 40.93 -1.14
N PRO A 77 -22.85 41.11 -1.58
CA PRO A 77 -23.14 41.48 -2.95
C PRO A 77 -22.75 42.95 -3.15
N THR A 78 -21.73 43.23 -3.96
CA THR A 78 -21.54 44.58 -4.48
C THR A 78 -22.41 44.70 -5.72
N THR A 79 -23.55 45.38 -5.59
CA THR A 79 -24.43 45.76 -6.71
C THR A 79 -23.70 46.76 -7.61
N GLY A 80 -22.98 46.25 -8.60
CA GLY A 80 -22.62 46.99 -9.80
C GLY A 80 -23.73 46.82 -10.86
N PRO A 81 -24.22 47.90 -11.50
CA PRO A 81 -25.24 47.78 -12.53
C PRO A 81 -24.56 47.34 -13.83
N ASP A 82 -24.37 46.03 -14.02
CA ASP A 82 -24.22 45.33 -15.32
C ASP A 82 -23.89 43.84 -15.09
N GLY A 83 -24.72 43.13 -14.32
CA GLY A 83 -24.55 41.70 -14.02
C GLY A 83 -25.70 40.87 -14.58
N GLY A 84 -25.45 40.12 -15.67
CA GLY A 84 -26.28 38.98 -16.06
C GLY A 84 -26.31 37.91 -14.95
N PRO A 85 -27.32 37.01 -14.93
CA PRO A 85 -27.55 36.13 -13.80
C PRO A 85 -26.33 35.21 -13.56
N GLY A 86 -25.71 35.38 -12.40
CA GLY A 86 -24.57 34.58 -11.95
C GLY A 86 -24.99 33.13 -11.66
N THR A 87 -24.47 32.21 -12.48
CA THR A 87 -24.65 30.76 -12.33
C THR A 87 -23.35 30.04 -11.98
N THR A 88 -22.19 30.71 -12.10
CA THR A 88 -20.86 30.08 -11.97
C THR A 88 -20.59 29.52 -10.58
N GLY A 89 -20.96 30.25 -9.51
CA GLY A 89 -20.73 29.79 -8.13
C GLY A 89 -21.60 28.60 -7.70
N ALA A 90 -22.83 28.51 -8.22
CA ALA A 90 -23.72 27.37 -7.91
C ALA A 90 -23.24 26.09 -8.62
N SER A 91 -22.85 26.19 -9.90
CA SER A 91 -22.35 25.05 -10.67
C SER A 91 -21.00 24.52 -10.19
N GLU A 92 -20.12 25.37 -9.68
CA GLU A 92 -18.81 24.97 -9.14
C GLU A 92 -18.90 24.21 -7.81
N SER A 93 -19.92 24.53 -7.00
CA SER A 93 -20.24 23.84 -5.74
C SER A 93 -21.17 22.64 -5.92
N GLY A 94 -21.60 22.36 -7.15
CA GLY A 94 -22.44 21.22 -7.50
C GLY A 94 -21.62 19.98 -7.85
N ILE A 95 -22.08 18.80 -7.41
CA ILE A 95 -21.52 17.51 -7.85
C ILE A 95 -22.55 16.82 -8.76
N PRO A 96 -22.15 16.35 -9.96
CA PRO A 96 -23.02 15.58 -10.84
C PRO A 96 -23.66 14.39 -10.12
N ALA A 97 -24.96 14.18 -10.37
CA ALA A 97 -25.79 13.21 -9.66
C ALA A 97 -25.20 11.80 -9.59
N THR A 98 -24.82 11.24 -10.74
CA THR A 98 -24.29 9.87 -10.79
C THR A 98 -22.93 9.77 -10.11
N VAL A 99 -22.11 10.81 -10.21
CA VAL A 99 -20.79 10.88 -9.57
C VAL A 99 -20.92 11.01 -8.04
N LEU A 100 -21.86 11.83 -7.56
CA LEU A 100 -22.16 11.97 -6.12
C LEU A 100 -22.67 10.66 -5.51
N ASP A 101 -23.56 9.97 -6.22
CA ASP A 101 -24.07 8.66 -5.80
C ASP A 101 -22.94 7.63 -5.70
N ALA A 102 -22.02 7.61 -6.67
CA ALA A 102 -20.84 6.76 -6.65
C ALA A 102 -19.97 6.97 -5.39
N TYR A 103 -19.69 8.22 -5.03
CA TYR A 103 -18.91 8.51 -3.82
C TYR A 103 -19.61 8.06 -2.53
N LYS A 104 -20.92 8.30 -2.42
CA LYS A 104 -21.70 7.89 -1.24
C LYS A 104 -21.80 6.37 -1.13
N LYS A 105 -21.97 5.65 -2.25
CA LYS A 105 -21.96 4.18 -2.28
C LYS A 105 -20.59 3.61 -1.92
N ALA A 106 -19.51 4.22 -2.40
CA ALA A 106 -18.15 3.83 -2.04
C ALA A 106 -17.89 3.97 -0.53
N GLU A 107 -18.27 5.10 0.07
CA GLU A 107 -18.21 5.29 1.52
C GLU A 107 -19.04 4.23 2.26
N ALA A 108 -20.28 3.99 1.83
CA ALA A 108 -21.15 3.01 2.48
C ALA A 108 -20.56 1.59 2.42
N SER A 109 -20.00 1.19 1.28
CA SER A 109 -19.31 -0.09 1.08
C SER A 109 -18.08 -0.21 1.98
N LEU A 110 -17.27 0.85 2.07
CA LEU A 110 -16.06 0.86 2.91
C LEU A 110 -16.36 0.91 4.40
N ARG A 111 -17.46 1.52 4.81
CA ARG A 111 -17.91 1.44 6.20
C ARG A 111 -18.27 0.02 6.61
N GLU A 112 -18.77 -0.80 5.68
CA GLU A 112 -19.05 -2.23 5.93
C GLU A 112 -17.77 -3.07 5.87
N SER A 113 -16.92 -2.86 4.86
CA SER A 113 -15.76 -3.71 4.61
C SER A 113 -14.50 -3.31 5.41
N LYS A 114 -14.35 -2.01 5.74
CA LYS A 114 -13.22 -1.39 6.46
C LYS A 114 -13.71 -0.35 7.49
N PRO A 115 -14.46 -0.75 8.54
CA PRO A 115 -15.07 0.20 9.49
C PRO A 115 -14.07 1.10 10.25
N GLY A 116 -12.82 0.68 10.40
CA GLY A 116 -11.76 1.48 11.04
C GLY A 116 -11.19 2.61 10.17
N CYS A 117 -11.50 2.62 8.87
CA CYS A 117 -10.95 3.62 7.95
C CYS A 117 -11.61 4.99 8.10
N ASN A 118 -12.87 5.06 8.51
CA ASN A 118 -13.63 6.31 8.66
C ASN A 118 -13.54 7.26 7.45
N LEU A 119 -13.49 6.71 6.24
CA LEU A 119 -13.42 7.49 4.99
C LEU A 119 -14.72 8.27 4.78
N PRO A 120 -14.69 9.61 4.67
CA PRO A 120 -15.86 10.40 4.31
C PRO A 120 -16.01 10.50 2.78
N TRP A 121 -17.22 10.39 2.23
CA TRP A 121 -17.44 10.52 0.78
C TRP A 121 -16.95 11.86 0.20
N GLN A 122 -16.92 12.92 1.02
CA GLN A 122 -16.40 14.23 0.64
C GLN A 122 -14.91 14.19 0.26
N LEU A 123 -14.14 13.26 0.82
CA LEU A 123 -12.74 13.07 0.44
C LEU A 123 -12.63 12.51 -0.99
N LEU A 124 -13.48 11.54 -1.35
CA LEU A 124 -13.55 11.02 -2.72
C LEU A 124 -13.99 12.10 -3.70
N ALA A 125 -14.96 12.93 -3.31
CA ALA A 125 -15.40 14.07 -4.12
C ALA A 125 -14.29 15.12 -4.29
N ALA A 126 -13.49 15.38 -3.26
CA ALA A 126 -12.35 16.30 -3.34
C ALA A 126 -11.28 15.79 -4.30
N ILE A 127 -10.91 14.51 -4.19
CA ILE A 127 -9.95 13.87 -5.10
C ILE A 127 -10.51 13.86 -6.52
N GLY A 128 -11.75 13.40 -6.76
CA GLY A 128 -12.33 13.37 -8.10
C GLY A 128 -12.47 14.75 -8.77
N LYS A 129 -12.69 15.82 -7.99
CA LYS A 129 -12.64 17.19 -8.51
C LYS A 129 -11.24 17.56 -8.99
N VAL A 130 -10.22 17.26 -8.19
CA VAL A 130 -8.81 17.57 -8.47
C VAL A 130 -8.26 16.70 -9.60
N GLU A 131 -8.63 15.43 -9.68
CA GLU A 131 -8.12 14.49 -10.69
C GLU A 131 -8.73 14.73 -12.08
N SER A 132 -10.06 14.88 -12.15
CA SER A 132 -10.77 14.87 -13.44
C SER A 132 -11.89 15.89 -13.57
N GLY A 133 -12.08 16.77 -12.58
CA GLY A 133 -13.20 17.70 -12.58
C GLY A 133 -14.54 17.01 -12.42
N GLN A 134 -14.63 15.98 -11.57
CA GLN A 134 -15.81 15.13 -11.38
C GLN A 134 -16.18 14.36 -12.66
N ALA A 135 -15.27 13.53 -13.18
CA ALA A 135 -15.49 12.78 -14.42
C ALA A 135 -15.79 13.69 -15.63
N SER A 136 -14.96 14.71 -15.84
CA SER A 136 -15.16 15.74 -16.87
C SER A 136 -16.53 16.41 -16.77
N GLY A 137 -16.92 16.87 -15.57
CA GLY A 137 -18.19 17.56 -15.33
C GLY A 137 -19.40 16.62 -15.28
N GLY A 138 -19.17 15.34 -15.00
CA GLY A 138 -20.19 14.29 -14.92
C GLY A 138 -20.64 13.82 -16.29
N ARG A 139 -19.75 13.82 -17.30
CA ARG A 139 -20.06 13.30 -18.63
C ARG A 139 -20.06 11.77 -18.60
N VAL A 140 -21.07 11.20 -17.95
CA VAL A 140 -21.29 9.76 -17.77
C VAL A 140 -22.65 9.34 -18.34
N ASP A 141 -22.79 8.06 -18.67
CA ASP A 141 -24.09 7.44 -18.94
C ASP A 141 -24.83 7.06 -17.65
N ALA A 142 -26.00 6.43 -17.79
CA ALA A 142 -26.87 6.07 -16.68
C ALA A 142 -26.25 4.99 -15.76
N GLU A 143 -25.32 4.20 -16.29
CA GLU A 143 -24.59 3.15 -15.59
C GLU A 143 -23.31 3.70 -14.92
N GLY A 144 -23.00 4.98 -15.13
CA GLY A 144 -21.84 5.67 -14.55
C GLY A 144 -20.56 5.56 -15.38
N THR A 145 -20.64 5.04 -16.60
CA THR A 145 -19.49 4.94 -17.50
C THR A 145 -19.26 6.27 -18.21
N THR A 146 -18.01 6.72 -18.25
CA THR A 146 -17.64 8.00 -18.87
C THR A 146 -17.89 8.00 -20.38
N ILE A 147 -18.45 9.10 -20.90
CA ILE A 147 -18.68 9.34 -22.33
C ILE A 147 -17.34 9.77 -22.97
N GLY A 148 -16.45 8.79 -23.09
CA GLY A 148 -15.07 8.90 -23.55
C GLY A 148 -14.05 8.65 -22.45
N LYS A 149 -12.91 8.03 -22.80
CA LYS A 149 -11.80 7.79 -21.88
C LYS A 149 -11.26 9.11 -21.34
N ILE A 150 -11.03 9.18 -20.03
CA ILE A 150 -10.32 10.28 -19.38
C ILE A 150 -8.87 9.82 -19.20
N LEU A 151 -7.94 10.38 -19.97
CA LEU A 151 -6.54 10.00 -19.96
C LEU A 151 -5.66 11.17 -19.49
N GLY A 152 -4.79 10.87 -18.54
CA GLY A 152 -3.71 11.74 -18.10
C GLY A 152 -2.60 11.88 -19.16
N PRO A 153 -1.58 12.71 -18.87
CA PRO A 153 -0.40 12.83 -19.70
C PRO A 153 0.39 11.52 -19.66
N GLN A 154 1.18 11.29 -20.71
CA GLN A 154 2.09 10.15 -20.75
C GLN A 154 3.15 10.26 -19.66
N LEU A 155 3.36 9.19 -18.90
CA LEU A 155 4.36 9.11 -17.84
C LEU A 155 5.72 8.70 -18.41
N ASN A 156 6.35 9.59 -19.18
CA ASN A 156 7.61 9.33 -19.88
C ASN A 156 8.82 10.06 -19.27
N GLY A 157 8.71 10.54 -18.03
CA GLY A 157 9.77 11.31 -17.35
C GLY A 157 9.87 12.79 -17.73
N ASN A 158 9.06 13.29 -18.68
CA ASN A 158 9.05 14.71 -19.05
C ASN A 158 8.08 15.52 -18.17
N GLY A 159 8.51 15.85 -16.96
CA GLY A 159 7.74 16.67 -16.01
C GLY A 159 6.76 15.88 -15.13
N PHE A 160 6.66 14.56 -15.33
CA PHE A 160 5.92 13.59 -14.50
C PHE A 160 6.78 12.34 -14.29
N ALA A 161 6.25 11.32 -13.60
CA ALA A 161 6.93 10.04 -13.43
C ALA A 161 7.28 9.39 -14.78
N ASN A 162 8.22 8.45 -14.76
CA ASN A 162 8.62 7.65 -15.92
C ASN A 162 8.18 6.20 -15.72
N ILE A 163 6.96 5.88 -16.15
CA ILE A 163 6.33 4.57 -15.97
C ILE A 163 6.17 3.92 -17.34
N SER A 164 6.87 2.81 -17.55
CA SER A 164 6.72 1.99 -18.77
C SER A 164 5.36 1.29 -18.77
N ASP A 165 4.86 0.94 -19.96
CA ASP A 165 3.59 0.22 -20.14
C ASP A 165 3.51 -1.04 -19.26
N THR A 166 2.41 -1.19 -18.51
CA THR A 166 2.17 -2.32 -17.61
C THR A 166 0.99 -3.20 -17.99
N ASP A 167 0.17 -2.79 -18.95
CA ASP A 167 -1.07 -3.48 -19.33
C ASP A 167 -1.18 -3.79 -20.83
N ASN A 168 -0.12 -3.53 -21.60
CA ASN A 168 -0.06 -3.68 -23.04
C ASN A 168 -1.09 -2.76 -23.75
N GLY A 169 -1.29 -1.56 -23.21
CA GLY A 169 -2.18 -0.51 -23.69
C GLY A 169 -3.68 -0.80 -23.47
N ALA A 170 -4.03 -1.71 -22.54
CA ALA A 170 -5.40 -2.17 -22.38
C ALA A 170 -6.37 -1.05 -21.95
N TYR A 171 -5.93 -0.15 -21.06
CA TYR A 171 -6.77 0.94 -20.54
C TYR A 171 -6.53 2.27 -21.24
N ASP A 172 -5.32 2.56 -21.73
CA ASP A 172 -4.92 3.88 -22.23
C ASP A 172 -4.47 3.92 -23.71
N ASP A 173 -4.48 2.78 -24.40
CA ASP A 173 -4.06 2.61 -25.79
C ASP A 173 -2.58 2.98 -26.08
N ASP A 174 -1.70 3.03 -25.06
CA ASP A 174 -0.26 3.31 -25.20
C ASP A 174 0.61 2.12 -24.80
N SER A 175 1.14 1.39 -25.78
CA SER A 175 2.00 0.21 -25.54
C SER A 175 3.47 0.55 -25.22
N LYS A 176 3.77 1.77 -24.75
CA LYS A 176 5.14 2.21 -24.43
C LYS A 176 5.25 2.78 -23.02
N HIS A 177 4.33 3.65 -22.64
CA HIS A 177 4.30 4.24 -21.30
C HIS A 177 2.86 4.35 -20.83
N ASP A 178 2.66 4.11 -19.54
CA ASP A 178 1.35 4.23 -18.91
C ASP A 178 0.89 5.69 -18.81
N ARG A 179 -0.43 5.84 -18.77
CA ARG A 179 -1.15 7.07 -18.42
C ARG A 179 -2.10 6.80 -17.27
N ALA A 180 -2.30 7.79 -16.43
CA ALA A 180 -3.39 7.76 -15.46
C ALA A 180 -4.75 7.73 -16.19
N VAL A 181 -5.63 6.80 -15.83
CA VAL A 181 -6.89 6.46 -16.49
C VAL A 181 -8.11 6.72 -15.60
N GLY A 182 -9.18 7.20 -16.23
CA GLY A 182 -10.50 7.29 -15.63
C GLY A 182 -10.71 8.51 -14.71
N PRO A 183 -11.89 8.62 -14.09
CA PRO A 183 -12.29 9.80 -13.33
C PRO A 183 -11.53 9.96 -12.00
N MET A 184 -10.86 8.90 -11.52
CA MET A 184 -9.99 8.93 -10.35
C MET A 184 -8.49 8.81 -10.73
N GLN A 185 -8.17 8.86 -12.02
CA GLN A 185 -6.78 8.96 -12.53
C GLN A 185 -5.82 7.91 -11.95
N PHE A 186 -6.22 6.64 -11.91
CA PHE A 186 -5.32 5.54 -11.52
C PHE A 186 -4.36 5.20 -12.65
N ILE A 187 -3.10 4.86 -12.37
CA ILE A 187 -2.25 4.21 -13.38
C ILE A 187 -2.62 2.71 -13.52
N PRO A 188 -2.43 2.08 -14.70
CA PRO A 188 -2.83 0.69 -14.95
C PRO A 188 -2.28 -0.32 -13.93
N SER A 189 -1.02 -0.20 -13.54
CA SER A 189 -0.41 -1.05 -12.50
C SER A 189 -1.07 -0.91 -11.14
N THR A 190 -1.52 0.29 -10.77
CA THR A 190 -2.31 0.48 -9.55
C THR A 190 -3.72 -0.08 -9.71
N TRP A 191 -4.33 0.14 -10.88
CA TRP A 191 -5.67 -0.36 -11.17
C TRP A 191 -5.75 -1.89 -11.09
N GLU A 192 -4.71 -2.60 -11.51
CA GLU A 192 -4.64 -4.07 -11.47
C GLU A 192 -5.01 -4.62 -10.08
N TRP A 193 -4.46 -4.03 -9.02
CA TRP A 193 -4.70 -4.49 -7.66
C TRP A 193 -5.76 -3.67 -6.92
N ALA A 194 -5.93 -2.38 -7.23
CA ALA A 194 -6.87 -1.49 -6.55
C ALA A 194 -8.29 -1.57 -7.14
N GLY A 195 -8.44 -1.94 -8.41
CA GLY A 195 -9.72 -1.94 -9.13
C GLY A 195 -10.78 -2.79 -8.43
N ARG A 196 -12.00 -2.26 -8.33
CA ARG A 196 -13.15 -2.89 -7.69
C ARG A 196 -14.41 -2.64 -8.52
N ASP A 197 -15.29 -3.64 -8.56
CA ASP A 197 -16.62 -3.54 -9.15
C ASP A 197 -17.53 -2.83 -8.14
N GLY A 198 -17.83 -1.56 -8.41
CA GLY A 198 -18.59 -0.66 -7.56
C GLY A 198 -20.07 -0.61 -7.91
N ASN A 199 -20.44 -0.91 -9.15
CA ASN A 199 -21.85 -0.94 -9.61
C ASN A 199 -22.48 -2.35 -9.54
N GLY A 200 -21.67 -3.40 -9.38
CA GLY A 200 -22.09 -4.81 -9.25
C GLY A 200 -22.37 -5.50 -10.59
N ASP A 201 -21.83 -5.02 -11.69
CA ASP A 201 -22.06 -5.58 -13.04
C ASP A 201 -21.11 -6.75 -13.40
N GLY A 202 -20.12 -7.03 -12.56
CA GLY A 202 -19.13 -8.08 -12.73
C GLY A 202 -17.86 -7.67 -13.47
N ALA A 203 -17.73 -6.42 -13.91
CA ALA A 203 -16.53 -5.84 -14.50
C ALA A 203 -15.82 -4.89 -13.51
N LYS A 204 -14.54 -4.61 -13.78
CA LYS A 204 -13.77 -3.57 -13.11
C LYS A 204 -13.28 -2.60 -14.17
N ASP A 205 -14.04 -1.55 -14.41
CA ASP A 205 -13.74 -0.56 -15.45
C ASP A 205 -13.21 0.74 -14.83
N PRO A 206 -11.95 1.15 -15.10
CA PRO A 206 -11.43 2.42 -14.61
C PRO A 206 -12.22 3.62 -15.13
N ASN A 207 -12.97 3.47 -16.22
CA ASN A 207 -13.80 4.51 -16.80
C ASN A 207 -15.23 4.56 -16.23
N ASN A 208 -15.59 3.69 -15.28
CA ASN A 208 -16.86 3.74 -14.55
C ASN A 208 -16.68 4.44 -13.19
N VAL A 209 -17.53 5.43 -12.89
CA VAL A 209 -17.38 6.24 -11.66
C VAL A 209 -17.64 5.47 -10.38
N TYR A 210 -18.48 4.43 -10.39
CA TYR A 210 -18.74 3.60 -9.22
C TYR A 210 -17.50 2.76 -8.88
N ASP A 211 -16.92 2.14 -9.91
CA ASP A 211 -15.73 1.31 -9.79
C ASP A 211 -14.53 2.14 -9.35
N ALA A 212 -14.31 3.27 -10.03
CA ALA A 212 -13.22 4.19 -9.74
C ALA A 212 -13.33 4.79 -8.33
N ALA A 213 -14.54 5.19 -7.89
CA ALA A 213 -14.76 5.70 -6.54
C ALA A 213 -14.50 4.63 -5.46
N LEU A 214 -14.98 3.40 -5.68
CA LEU A 214 -14.76 2.30 -4.72
C LEU A 214 -13.28 1.90 -4.67
N ALA A 215 -12.60 1.84 -5.82
CA ALA A 215 -11.17 1.59 -5.91
C ALA A 215 -10.36 2.68 -5.19
N ALA A 216 -10.69 3.96 -5.39
CA ALA A 216 -10.05 5.08 -4.71
C ALA A 216 -10.20 5.00 -3.20
N GLY A 217 -11.40 4.71 -2.70
CA GLY A 217 -11.60 4.55 -1.27
C GLY A 217 -10.87 3.33 -0.69
N HIS A 218 -10.84 2.20 -1.41
CA HIS A 218 -10.05 1.03 -1.00
C HIS A 218 -8.55 1.35 -0.91
N TYR A 219 -8.01 2.05 -1.92
CA TYR A 219 -6.63 2.50 -1.98
C TYR A 219 -6.27 3.38 -0.77
N LEU A 220 -7.11 4.38 -0.46
CA LEU A 220 -6.92 5.27 0.68
C LEU A 220 -6.99 4.53 2.03
N CYS A 221 -7.71 3.40 2.10
CA CYS A 221 -7.87 2.60 3.31
C CYS A 221 -6.90 1.41 3.41
N ARG A 222 -5.79 1.36 2.66
CA ARG A 222 -4.97 0.13 2.53
C ARG A 222 -4.04 -0.18 3.69
N PHE A 223 -3.65 0.80 4.49
CA PHE A 223 -2.69 0.63 5.61
C PHE A 223 -3.33 0.71 7.00
N ASP A 224 -4.57 0.25 7.14
CA ASP A 224 -5.37 0.37 8.39
C ASP A 224 -5.45 1.82 8.92
N TRP A 225 -5.31 2.80 8.03
CA TRP A 225 -5.38 4.22 8.34
C TRP A 225 -6.80 4.63 8.73
N ASP A 226 -6.93 5.25 9.90
CA ASP A 226 -8.13 6.00 10.30
C ASP A 226 -8.08 7.41 9.69
N LEU A 227 -8.88 7.66 8.65
CA LEU A 227 -8.92 8.94 7.92
C LEU A 227 -9.64 10.06 8.67
N SER A 228 -10.17 9.79 9.87
CA SER A 228 -10.57 10.84 10.81
C SER A 228 -9.37 11.45 11.55
N ASN A 229 -8.21 10.78 11.54
CA ASN A 229 -6.96 11.29 12.09
C ASN A 229 -6.16 12.06 11.02
N ASP A 230 -5.73 13.28 11.35
CA ASP A 230 -5.06 14.17 10.40
C ASP A 230 -3.75 13.63 9.82
N ALA A 231 -2.96 12.90 10.62
CA ALA A 231 -1.68 12.34 10.16
C ALA A 231 -1.88 11.17 9.18
N ASN A 232 -2.86 10.31 9.48
CA ASN A 232 -3.27 9.23 8.58
C ASN A 232 -3.91 9.79 7.29
N LEU A 233 -4.78 10.78 7.41
CA LEU A 233 -5.41 11.45 6.27
C LEU A 233 -4.35 12.07 5.35
N ARG A 234 -3.37 12.78 5.92
CA ARG A 234 -2.25 13.35 5.16
C ARG A 234 -1.45 12.28 4.44
N SER A 235 -1.09 11.21 5.15
CA SER A 235 -0.35 10.08 4.57
C SER A 235 -1.15 9.43 3.43
N ALA A 236 -2.46 9.26 3.59
CA ALA A 236 -3.33 8.69 2.58
C ALA A 236 -3.39 9.54 1.31
N ILE A 237 -3.59 10.85 1.43
CA ILE A 237 -3.65 11.78 0.30
C ILE A 237 -2.29 11.86 -0.42
N LEU A 238 -1.19 11.98 0.33
CA LEU A 238 0.15 12.04 -0.27
C LEU A 238 0.57 10.71 -0.93
N SER A 239 0.01 9.59 -0.47
CA SER A 239 0.22 8.32 -1.16
C SER A 239 -0.51 8.26 -2.51
N TYR A 240 -1.59 9.03 -2.69
CA TYR A 240 -2.34 9.11 -3.94
C TYR A 240 -1.57 9.91 -5.01
N ASN A 241 -1.03 11.06 -4.59
CA ASN A 241 -0.11 11.90 -5.35
C ASN A 241 0.84 12.59 -4.35
N ASN A 242 2.15 12.38 -4.50
CA ASN A 242 3.18 12.83 -3.57
C ASN A 242 3.55 14.30 -3.79
N SER A 243 2.55 15.18 -3.71
CA SER A 243 2.70 16.63 -3.81
C SER A 243 2.02 17.34 -2.65
N THR A 244 2.75 18.25 -2.01
CA THR A 244 2.18 19.09 -0.94
C THR A 244 1.12 20.05 -1.49
N GLU A 245 1.27 20.52 -2.73
CA GLU A 245 0.27 21.36 -3.40
C GLU A 245 -1.02 20.57 -3.69
N TYR A 246 -0.88 19.33 -4.17
CA TYR A 246 -2.01 18.41 -4.32
C TYR A 246 -2.76 18.23 -2.99
N TYR A 247 -2.03 17.91 -1.92
CA TYR A 247 -2.61 17.78 -0.58
C TYR A 247 -3.40 19.02 -0.16
N ASN A 248 -2.82 20.22 -0.31
CA ASN A 248 -3.48 21.47 0.05
C ASN A 248 -4.75 21.73 -0.79
N THR A 249 -4.71 21.39 -2.07
CA THR A 249 -5.84 21.54 -3.00
C THR A 249 -6.97 20.59 -2.64
N VAL A 250 -6.66 19.31 -2.41
CA VAL A 250 -7.63 18.30 -1.94
C VAL A 250 -8.24 18.71 -0.59
N MET A 251 -7.42 19.18 0.36
CA MET A 251 -7.92 19.63 1.67
C MET A 251 -8.86 20.84 1.55
N SER A 252 -8.60 21.75 0.61
CA SER A 252 -9.47 22.90 0.34
C SER A 252 -10.83 22.47 -0.18
N TRP A 253 -10.87 21.55 -1.16
CA TRP A 253 -12.12 20.97 -1.66
C TRP A 253 -12.84 20.11 -0.61
N LEU A 254 -12.11 19.33 0.19
CA LEU A 254 -12.69 18.55 1.29
C LEU A 254 -13.38 19.47 2.30
N ALA A 255 -12.72 20.57 2.69
CA ALA A 255 -13.31 21.56 3.58
C ALA A 255 -14.55 22.22 2.96
N HIS A 256 -14.54 22.47 1.65
CA HIS A 256 -15.69 23.00 0.91
C HIS A 256 -16.88 22.03 0.97
N TYR A 257 -16.72 20.78 0.54
CA TYR A 257 -17.80 19.80 0.52
C TYR A 257 -18.33 19.44 1.92
N ARG A 258 -17.50 19.56 2.97
CA ARG A 258 -17.95 19.40 4.37
C ARG A 258 -18.89 20.52 4.84
N LYS A 259 -18.80 21.72 4.26
CA LYS A 259 -19.73 22.83 4.57
C LYS A 259 -21.10 22.64 3.91
N GLY A 260 -21.17 21.77 2.90
CA GLY A 260 -22.37 21.50 2.13
C GLY A 260 -22.07 21.56 0.63
N THR A 261 -22.85 20.79 -0.13
CA THR A 261 -22.84 20.75 -1.60
C THR A 261 -24.26 20.42 -2.04
N HIS A 262 -24.53 20.54 -3.34
CA HIS A 262 -25.79 20.07 -3.90
C HIS A 262 -25.55 19.20 -5.13
N GLU A 263 -26.55 18.40 -5.44
CA GLU A 263 -26.57 17.59 -6.65
C GLU A 263 -26.90 18.48 -7.86
N ILE A 264 -26.21 18.26 -8.97
CA ILE A 264 -26.50 18.88 -10.27
C ILE A 264 -26.69 17.80 -11.34
N PRO A 265 -27.40 18.09 -12.45
CA PRO A 265 -27.54 17.13 -13.53
C PRO A 265 -26.19 16.69 -14.11
N ASP A 266 -26.10 15.43 -14.52
CA ASP A 266 -24.91 14.90 -15.19
C ASP A 266 -24.57 15.69 -16.46
N GLY A 267 -23.27 15.89 -16.68
CA GLY A 267 -22.72 16.67 -17.80
C GLY A 267 -22.79 18.19 -17.62
N THR A 268 -23.33 18.70 -16.51
CA THR A 268 -23.46 20.15 -16.25
C THR A 268 -22.43 20.71 -15.26
N GLY A 269 -21.53 19.87 -14.76
CA GLY A 269 -20.48 20.30 -13.84
C GLY A 269 -19.44 21.20 -14.50
N SER A 270 -18.98 22.22 -13.76
CA SER A 270 -17.89 23.10 -14.21
C SER A 270 -16.58 22.31 -14.33
N LEU A 271 -15.91 22.41 -15.48
CA LEU A 271 -14.57 21.85 -15.66
C LEU A 271 -13.51 22.75 -15.03
N PRO A 272 -12.58 22.21 -14.23
CA PRO A 272 -11.41 22.97 -13.77
C PRO A 272 -10.56 23.41 -14.96
N GLN A 273 -9.90 24.57 -14.85
CA GLN A 273 -9.17 25.19 -15.97
C GLN A 273 -7.65 25.15 -15.79
N THR A 274 -7.16 24.96 -14.57
CA THR A 274 -5.74 25.09 -14.25
C THR A 274 -5.11 23.72 -13.95
N PRO A 275 -4.44 23.08 -14.93
CA PRO A 275 -3.67 21.87 -14.67
C PRO A 275 -2.33 22.20 -13.98
N SER A 276 -1.85 21.29 -13.15
CA SER A 276 -0.51 21.33 -12.56
C SER A 276 0.56 21.00 -13.60
N GLY A 277 1.68 21.73 -13.57
CA GLY A 277 2.81 21.54 -14.51
C GLY A 277 3.70 22.78 -14.62
N PRO A 278 4.88 22.66 -15.28
CA PRO A 278 5.80 23.79 -15.45
C PRO A 278 5.14 24.84 -16.34
N GLY A 279 4.65 25.90 -15.71
CA GLY A 279 4.16 27.08 -16.40
C GLY A 279 5.29 27.65 -17.25
N ASN A 280 5.13 27.59 -18.58
CA ASN A 280 5.87 28.50 -19.45
C ASN A 280 5.21 29.87 -19.28
N ASN A 281 5.57 30.54 -18.18
CA ASN A 281 5.16 31.90 -17.88
C ASN A 281 5.93 32.84 -18.83
N THR A 282 5.48 32.90 -20.08
CA THR A 282 5.79 34.03 -20.96
C THR A 282 4.53 34.86 -21.07
N GLY A 283 4.40 35.80 -20.12
CA GLY A 283 3.51 36.93 -20.32
C GLY A 283 3.97 37.67 -21.57
N THR A 284 3.19 37.61 -22.64
CA THR A 284 3.12 38.69 -23.63
C THR A 284 1.73 38.65 -24.26
N GLY A 285 1.02 39.78 -24.19
CA GLY A 285 -0.22 39.97 -24.94
C GLY A 285 0.03 39.81 -26.44
N GLY A 286 -0.95 39.27 -27.15
CA GLY A 286 -0.84 39.05 -28.58
C GLY A 286 -2.16 38.57 -29.17
N ASN A 287 -2.97 39.54 -29.61
CA ASN A 287 -4.03 39.37 -30.59
C ASN A 287 -3.48 38.75 -31.89
N THR A 288 -4.39 38.23 -32.74
CA THR A 288 -4.20 37.71 -34.12
C THR A 288 -3.69 36.25 -34.22
N GLY A 289 -4.14 35.41 -35.14
CA GLY A 289 -5.05 35.59 -36.27
C GLY A 289 -5.19 34.30 -37.08
N THR A 290 -6.35 34.18 -37.73
CA THR A 290 -6.59 33.63 -39.08
C THR A 290 -5.49 32.79 -39.78
N GLY A 291 -5.90 31.61 -40.25
CA GLY A 291 -5.28 30.86 -41.35
C GLY A 291 -6.24 29.77 -41.85
N THR A 292 -7.28 30.10 -42.61
CA THR A 292 -7.38 29.89 -44.07
C THR A 292 -6.73 28.61 -44.61
N GLY A 293 -7.57 27.63 -44.93
CA GLY A 293 -7.28 26.53 -45.85
C GLY A 293 -8.46 26.38 -46.82
N ASN A 294 -8.38 27.06 -47.96
CA ASN A 294 -9.32 26.94 -49.08
C ASN A 294 -9.24 25.53 -49.67
N ASN A 295 -10.37 24.87 -49.86
CA ASN A 295 -10.56 24.04 -51.05
C ASN A 295 -12.00 24.22 -51.57
N THR A 296 -12.07 24.86 -52.72
CA THR A 296 -13.27 25.18 -53.50
C THR A 296 -13.86 23.94 -54.16
N GLY A 297 -15.12 23.64 -53.85
CA GLY A 297 -16.00 22.74 -54.61
C GLY A 297 -17.38 23.37 -54.70
N ASN A 298 -17.65 24.03 -55.82
CA ASN A 298 -18.87 24.77 -56.12
C ASN A 298 -20.07 23.80 -56.30
N GLY A 299 -21.20 24.09 -55.66
CA GLY A 299 -22.43 23.28 -55.74
C GLY A 299 -23.62 24.01 -55.12
N ASN A 300 -24.19 24.93 -55.90
CA ASN A 300 -25.34 25.76 -55.62
C ASN A 300 -26.65 24.95 -55.42
N GLY A 301 -27.49 25.34 -54.46
CA GLY A 301 -28.94 25.08 -54.54
C GLY A 301 -29.68 24.72 -53.25
N GLY A 302 -30.57 25.61 -52.81
CA GLY A 302 -31.89 25.21 -52.32
C GLY A 302 -32.11 25.12 -50.81
N SER A 303 -32.46 26.24 -50.19
CA SER A 303 -33.07 26.29 -48.86
C SER A 303 -34.53 25.79 -48.93
N THR A 304 -34.85 24.74 -48.18
CA THR A 304 -36.24 24.36 -47.84
C THR A 304 -36.32 23.96 -46.36
N PRO A 305 -37.17 24.59 -45.53
CA PRO A 305 -37.30 24.25 -44.12
C PRO A 305 -38.18 23.02 -43.91
N LYS A 306 -37.69 22.04 -43.14
CA LYS A 306 -38.42 20.82 -42.75
C LYS A 306 -39.32 21.13 -41.52
N PRO A 307 -40.55 20.59 -41.42
CA PRO A 307 -41.50 20.98 -40.39
C PRO A 307 -41.29 20.29 -39.04
N ARG A 308 -41.63 21.05 -38.00
CA ARG A 308 -41.73 20.70 -36.57
C ARG A 308 -42.81 19.62 -36.33
N PRO A 309 -42.55 18.55 -35.55
CA PRO A 309 -43.61 17.62 -35.13
C PRO A 309 -44.40 18.18 -33.93
N THR A 310 -45.72 18.15 -34.04
CA THR A 310 -46.69 18.42 -32.97
C THR A 310 -46.96 17.16 -32.12
N PRO A 311 -47.23 17.30 -30.80
CA PRO A 311 -47.49 16.17 -29.90
C PRO A 311 -48.94 15.64 -30.02
N PRO A 312 -49.20 14.35 -29.72
CA PRO A 312 -50.52 13.75 -29.85
C PRO A 312 -51.45 14.12 -28.69
N LYS A 313 -52.75 14.28 -29.01
CA LYS A 313 -53.86 14.57 -28.09
C LYS A 313 -54.37 13.30 -27.39
N THR A 314 -54.54 13.41 -26.08
CA THR A 314 -55.29 12.54 -25.17
C THR A 314 -56.81 12.63 -25.43
N PRO A 315 -57.59 11.54 -25.36
CA PRO A 315 -59.05 11.59 -25.23
C PRO A 315 -59.50 11.57 -23.77
N GLU A 316 -60.42 12.47 -23.43
CA GLU A 316 -61.15 12.58 -22.17
C GLU A 316 -62.25 11.49 -22.03
N PRO A 317 -62.52 10.96 -20.82
CA PRO A 317 -63.61 10.02 -20.58
C PRO A 317 -64.93 10.72 -20.18
N ASN A 318 -66.05 10.13 -20.60
CA ASN A 318 -67.42 10.56 -20.29
C ASN A 318 -67.86 10.09 -18.88
N PRO A 319 -68.72 10.82 -18.14
CA PRO A 319 -69.08 10.50 -16.75
C PRO A 319 -70.36 9.64 -16.67
N SER A 320 -70.35 8.65 -15.79
CA SER A 320 -71.55 7.91 -15.36
C SER A 320 -71.62 7.86 -13.82
N GLU A 321 -72.82 8.09 -13.29
CA GLU A 321 -73.20 8.22 -11.88
C GLU A 321 -72.77 7.08 -10.93
N PRO A 322 -72.63 7.35 -9.61
CA PRO A 322 -72.38 6.33 -8.61
C PRO A 322 -73.67 5.76 -8.01
N GLY A 323 -73.90 4.47 -8.25
CA GLY A 323 -74.87 3.65 -7.51
C GLY A 323 -74.29 3.19 -6.17
N SER A 324 -75.07 3.40 -5.10
CA SER A 324 -74.79 2.97 -3.73
C SER A 324 -74.80 1.44 -3.60
N GLY A 325 -73.72 0.85 -3.08
CA GLY A 325 -73.59 -0.58 -2.85
C GLY A 325 -72.56 -0.88 -1.76
N THR A 326 -73.05 -1.13 -0.54
CA THR A 326 -72.27 -1.57 0.63
C THR A 326 -71.62 -2.94 0.39
N THR A 327 -70.28 -2.99 0.45
CA THR A 327 -69.49 -4.23 0.41
C THR A 327 -68.64 -4.33 1.70
N PRO A 328 -68.49 -5.51 2.35
CA PRO A 328 -67.78 -5.65 3.63
C PRO A 328 -66.26 -5.44 3.49
N PRO A 329 -65.53 -5.10 4.57
CA PRO A 329 -64.10 -4.82 4.49
C PRO A 329 -63.31 -6.10 4.17
N PRO A 330 -62.20 -6.01 3.41
CA PRO A 330 -61.35 -7.16 3.12
C PRO A 330 -60.56 -7.58 4.37
N PRO A 331 -60.22 -8.87 4.52
CA PRO A 331 -59.40 -9.35 5.61
C PRO A 331 -58.00 -8.74 5.50
N THR A 332 -57.47 -8.26 6.63
CA THR A 332 -56.08 -7.83 6.77
C THR A 332 -55.15 -9.01 6.58
N THR A 333 -54.63 -9.19 5.36
CA THR A 333 -53.47 -10.04 5.13
C THR A 333 -52.23 -9.26 5.55
N ASN A 334 -51.46 -9.85 6.47
CA ASN A 334 -50.13 -9.36 6.78
C ASN A 334 -49.32 -9.21 5.48
N PRO A 335 -48.53 -8.14 5.32
CA PRO A 335 -47.68 -8.00 4.14
C PRO A 335 -46.77 -9.23 4.01
N PRO A 336 -46.61 -9.80 2.80
CA PRO A 336 -45.74 -10.95 2.60
C PRO A 336 -44.31 -10.58 3.02
N LYS A 337 -43.68 -11.46 3.81
CA LYS A 337 -42.27 -11.35 4.18
C LYS A 337 -41.44 -11.15 2.89
N PRO A 338 -40.56 -10.13 2.81
CA PRO A 338 -39.72 -9.94 1.63
C PRO A 338 -38.96 -11.24 1.33
N PRO A 339 -38.80 -11.61 0.04
CA PRO A 339 -38.07 -12.80 -0.34
C PRO A 339 -36.66 -12.75 0.28
N GLY A 340 -36.28 -13.83 0.98
CA GLY A 340 -34.95 -13.91 1.60
C GLY A 340 -33.85 -13.76 0.56
N THR A 341 -32.78 -13.05 0.91
CA THR A 341 -31.61 -12.88 0.04
C THR A 341 -30.88 -14.22 -0.11
N PRO A 342 -30.07 -14.44 -1.17
CA PRO A 342 -29.22 -15.63 -1.28
C PRO A 342 -28.38 -15.85 -0.01
N THR A 343 -27.84 -14.77 0.56
CA THR A 343 -27.09 -14.78 1.83
C THR A 343 -27.89 -15.44 2.96
N ASP A 344 -29.20 -15.19 3.07
CA ASP A 344 -30.05 -15.77 4.12
C ASP A 344 -30.19 -17.30 4.05
N SER A 345 -29.90 -17.89 2.88
CA SER A 345 -29.96 -19.33 2.66
C SER A 345 -28.69 -20.07 3.07
N VAL A 346 -27.59 -19.36 3.29
CA VAL A 346 -26.30 -19.97 3.64
C VAL A 346 -26.38 -20.59 5.04
N HIS A 347 -25.93 -21.82 5.17
CA HIS A 347 -25.86 -22.55 6.43
C HIS A 347 -24.43 -22.76 6.90
N HIS A 348 -23.51 -23.04 5.97
CA HIS A 348 -22.10 -23.27 6.30
C HIS A 348 -21.18 -22.91 5.11
N LEU A 349 -19.88 -22.83 5.42
CA LEU A 349 -18.78 -22.64 4.50
C LEU A 349 -17.99 -23.93 4.38
N GLU A 350 -17.63 -24.32 3.16
CA GLU A 350 -16.78 -25.46 2.86
C GLU A 350 -15.47 -25.03 2.20
N ASN A 351 -14.38 -25.74 2.47
CA ASN A 351 -13.10 -25.47 1.81
C ASN A 351 -13.18 -25.90 0.34
N ALA A 352 -12.95 -24.97 -0.58
CA ALA A 352 -12.95 -25.21 -2.02
C ALA A 352 -11.60 -24.87 -2.67
N GLY A 353 -10.58 -24.64 -1.84
CA GLY A 353 -9.21 -24.30 -2.22
C GLY A 353 -8.21 -25.39 -1.85
N ALA A 354 -6.94 -25.00 -1.73
CA ALA A 354 -5.88 -25.88 -1.29
C ALA A 354 -6.11 -26.36 0.15
N ALA A 355 -5.66 -27.59 0.45
CA ALA A 355 -5.73 -28.17 1.79
C ALA A 355 -4.73 -27.51 2.76
N SER A 356 -3.57 -27.10 2.25
CA SER A 356 -2.55 -26.35 2.96
C SER A 356 -2.00 -25.24 2.07
N LEU A 357 -1.56 -24.16 2.70
CA LEU A 357 -1.00 -23.00 2.03
C LEU A 357 0.41 -22.77 2.58
N THR A 358 1.42 -22.88 1.74
CA THR A 358 2.82 -22.59 2.10
C THR A 358 3.47 -21.71 1.05
N ALA A 359 4.25 -20.75 1.54
CA ALA A 359 5.11 -19.89 0.74
C ALA A 359 6.43 -19.66 1.47
N MET A 360 7.49 -19.41 0.71
CA MET A 360 8.71 -18.86 1.26
C MET A 360 8.50 -17.37 1.56
N ALA A 361 9.23 -16.80 2.52
CA ALA A 361 9.21 -15.38 2.79
C ALA A 361 9.50 -14.58 1.51
N GLY A 362 8.64 -13.59 1.22
CA GLY A 362 8.65 -12.80 -0.01
C GLY A 362 7.94 -13.42 -1.22
N ASP A 363 7.56 -14.70 -1.18
CA ASP A 363 6.93 -15.39 -2.31
C ASP A 363 5.40 -15.36 -2.26
N THR A 364 4.79 -15.59 -3.43
CA THR A 364 3.35 -15.86 -3.53
C THR A 364 3.05 -17.31 -3.15
N PHE A 365 1.95 -17.52 -2.42
CA PHE A 365 1.48 -18.85 -2.06
C PHE A 365 1.06 -19.65 -3.30
N THR A 366 1.55 -20.88 -3.41
CA THR A 366 1.34 -21.75 -4.58
C THR A 366 -0.07 -22.38 -4.63
N GLY A 367 -0.83 -22.34 -3.53
CA GLY A 367 -2.19 -22.86 -3.44
C GLY A 367 -3.26 -21.78 -3.56
N LYS A 368 -4.38 -22.07 -4.25
CA LYS A 368 -5.53 -21.16 -4.31
C LYS A 368 -6.32 -21.23 -3.01
N LEU A 369 -6.57 -20.08 -2.41
CA LEU A 369 -7.49 -19.95 -1.28
C LEU A 369 -8.92 -19.75 -1.81
N ALA A 370 -9.84 -20.63 -1.42
CA ALA A 370 -11.23 -20.53 -1.84
C ALA A 370 -12.17 -21.20 -0.83
N ALA A 371 -13.41 -20.71 -0.80
CA ALA A 371 -14.49 -21.29 0.00
C ALA A 371 -15.77 -21.40 -0.81
N ARG A 372 -16.60 -22.39 -0.48
CA ARG A 372 -17.92 -22.59 -1.07
C ARG A 372 -19.00 -22.34 -0.02
N THR A 373 -20.04 -21.59 -0.37
CA THR A 373 -21.19 -21.39 0.52
C THR A 373 -22.29 -22.38 0.20
N GLU A 374 -22.82 -23.02 1.24
CA GLU A 374 -23.82 -24.07 1.09
C GLU A 374 -25.04 -23.88 2.00
N THR A 375 -26.20 -24.25 1.47
CA THR A 375 -27.44 -24.38 2.25
C THR A 375 -27.36 -25.58 3.22
N LYS A 376 -28.35 -25.71 4.11
CA LYS A 376 -28.46 -26.86 5.02
C LYS A 376 -28.54 -28.21 4.28
N ALA A 377 -29.02 -28.22 3.04
CA ALA A 377 -29.12 -29.41 2.19
C ALA A 377 -27.86 -29.66 1.34
N GLY A 378 -26.77 -28.93 1.55
CA GLY A 378 -25.52 -29.05 0.78
C GLY A 378 -25.57 -28.45 -0.63
N LYS A 379 -26.61 -27.67 -0.95
CA LYS A 379 -26.68 -26.96 -2.24
C LYS A 379 -25.83 -25.70 -2.22
N ALA A 380 -25.04 -25.49 -3.27
CA ALA A 380 -24.27 -24.28 -3.49
C ALA A 380 -25.16 -23.02 -3.55
N VAL A 381 -24.65 -21.91 -3.01
CA VAL A 381 -25.32 -20.60 -3.02
C VAL A 381 -24.45 -19.58 -3.75
N ALA A 382 -24.91 -19.10 -4.89
CA ALA A 382 -24.24 -18.06 -5.67
C ALA A 382 -24.54 -16.65 -5.13
N LYS A 383 -23.76 -15.66 -5.58
CA LYS A 383 -23.96 -14.23 -5.27
C LYS A 383 -23.91 -13.89 -3.77
N VAL A 384 -23.11 -14.63 -3.01
CA VAL A 384 -22.86 -14.39 -1.58
C VAL A 384 -21.49 -13.74 -1.42
N ARG A 385 -21.40 -12.66 -0.64
CA ARG A 385 -20.12 -12.03 -0.31
C ARG A 385 -19.41 -12.84 0.77
N VAL A 386 -18.26 -13.38 0.43
CA VAL A 386 -17.38 -14.14 1.33
C VAL A 386 -16.14 -13.31 1.62
N ARG A 387 -15.86 -13.08 2.90
CA ARG A 387 -14.71 -12.31 3.37
C ARG A 387 -13.64 -13.23 3.93
N PHE A 388 -12.46 -13.18 3.33
CA PHE A 388 -11.23 -13.79 3.78
C PHE A 388 -10.42 -12.76 4.58
N THR A 389 -9.93 -13.13 5.76
CA THR A 389 -9.18 -12.25 6.66
C THR A 389 -7.91 -12.96 7.11
N VAL A 390 -6.75 -12.37 6.83
CA VAL A 390 -5.47 -12.84 7.36
C VAL A 390 -5.41 -12.56 8.86
N VAL A 391 -5.26 -13.61 9.65
CA VAL A 391 -5.17 -13.58 11.11
C VAL A 391 -3.86 -14.25 11.53
N GLY A 392 -2.91 -13.49 12.05
CA GLY A 392 -1.61 -14.01 12.46
C GLY A 392 -0.55 -12.94 12.65
N GLY A 393 0.62 -13.35 13.13
CA GLY A 393 1.77 -12.47 13.37
C GLY A 393 2.64 -12.19 12.15
N THR A 394 2.38 -12.84 11.02
CA THR A 394 3.09 -12.60 9.77
C THR A 394 2.63 -11.29 9.13
N ASP A 395 3.42 -10.80 8.19
CA ASP A 395 3.14 -9.66 7.30
C ASP A 395 2.55 -10.13 5.95
N THR A 396 1.97 -11.33 5.93
CA THR A 396 1.23 -11.87 4.78
C THR A 396 0.03 -10.98 4.41
N THR A 397 -0.16 -10.74 3.11
CA THR A 397 -1.27 -9.96 2.57
C THR A 397 -1.85 -10.61 1.32
N PHE A 398 -3.03 -10.19 0.89
CA PHE A 398 -3.52 -10.47 -0.45
C PHE A 398 -2.82 -9.57 -1.46
N THR A 399 -2.84 -9.94 -2.74
CA THR A 399 -2.43 -9.06 -3.85
C THR A 399 -3.11 -7.69 -3.69
N GLY A 400 -2.31 -6.61 -3.64
CA GLY A 400 -2.75 -5.26 -3.29
C GLY A 400 -2.49 -4.85 -1.83
N GLY A 401 -1.80 -5.68 -1.04
CA GLY A 401 -1.31 -5.33 0.30
C GLY A 401 -2.37 -5.39 1.41
N GLU A 402 -3.60 -5.80 1.11
CA GLU A 402 -4.69 -5.86 2.09
C GLU A 402 -4.63 -7.16 2.91
N LYS A 403 -4.93 -7.10 4.21
CA LYS A 403 -5.15 -8.30 5.05
C LYS A 403 -6.54 -8.90 4.91
N VAL A 404 -7.43 -8.24 4.16
CA VAL A 404 -8.82 -8.66 3.98
C VAL A 404 -9.14 -8.65 2.49
N ALA A 405 -9.79 -9.71 2.01
CA ALA A 405 -10.35 -9.76 0.67
C ALA A 405 -11.81 -10.20 0.75
N THR A 406 -12.70 -9.49 0.08
CA THR A 406 -14.12 -9.88 -0.04
C THR A 406 -14.43 -10.23 -1.48
N VAL A 407 -14.96 -11.43 -1.71
CA VAL A 407 -15.23 -11.97 -3.05
C VAL A 407 -16.65 -12.50 -3.10
N LEU A 408 -17.32 -12.29 -4.23
CA LEU A 408 -18.65 -12.83 -4.48
C LEU A 408 -18.57 -14.30 -4.94
N THR A 409 -19.47 -15.15 -4.45
CA THR A 409 -19.54 -16.53 -4.94
C THR A 409 -20.08 -16.60 -6.37
N ASP A 410 -19.45 -17.43 -7.20
CA ASP A 410 -19.86 -17.72 -8.57
C ASP A 410 -21.13 -18.60 -8.63
N SER A 411 -21.53 -19.01 -9.84
CA SER A 411 -22.69 -19.89 -10.06
C SER A 411 -22.58 -21.27 -9.38
N THR A 412 -21.36 -21.70 -9.03
CA THR A 412 -21.07 -22.93 -8.28
C THR A 412 -21.02 -22.71 -6.77
N GLY A 413 -21.31 -21.49 -6.32
CA GLY A 413 -21.24 -21.06 -4.93
C GLY A 413 -19.81 -20.89 -4.41
N LYS A 414 -18.80 -20.85 -5.29
CA LYS A 414 -17.39 -20.74 -4.93
C LYS A 414 -16.93 -19.29 -4.97
N ALA A 415 -16.27 -18.85 -3.90
CA ALA A 415 -15.51 -17.61 -3.83
C ALA A 415 -14.02 -17.96 -3.81
N THR A 416 -13.26 -17.46 -4.77
CA THR A 416 -11.80 -17.64 -4.83
C THR A 416 -11.14 -16.33 -4.45
N ALA A 417 -10.33 -16.33 -3.40
CA ALA A 417 -9.63 -15.14 -2.95
C ALA A 417 -8.55 -14.70 -3.96
N PRO A 418 -8.15 -13.41 -3.96
CA PRO A 418 -6.91 -12.98 -4.62
C PRO A 418 -5.71 -13.80 -4.15
N ALA A 419 -4.61 -13.75 -4.90
CA ALA A 419 -3.41 -14.47 -4.49
C ALA A 419 -2.93 -13.97 -3.12
N LEU A 420 -2.47 -14.89 -2.30
CA LEU A 420 -1.89 -14.59 -1.00
C LEU A 420 -0.38 -14.46 -1.19
N VAL A 421 0.21 -13.41 -0.65
CA VAL A 421 1.63 -13.07 -0.77
C VAL A 421 2.25 -13.06 0.62
N ALA A 422 3.31 -13.85 0.81
CA ALA A 422 4.08 -13.84 2.05
C ALA A 422 4.93 -12.58 2.12
N GLY A 423 4.95 -11.92 3.28
CA GLY A 423 6.00 -10.95 3.57
C GLY A 423 7.25 -11.64 4.11
N GLU A 424 8.09 -10.91 4.85
CA GLU A 424 9.37 -11.41 5.34
C GLU A 424 9.26 -12.08 6.72
N LYS A 425 8.16 -11.88 7.45
CA LYS A 425 7.94 -12.52 8.76
C LYS A 425 7.47 -13.96 8.59
N THR A 426 8.33 -14.89 9.00
CA THR A 426 8.05 -16.33 8.99
C THR A 426 7.10 -16.75 10.10
N GLY A 427 6.48 -17.93 9.93
CA GLY A 427 5.63 -18.57 10.94
C GLY A 427 4.26 -18.98 10.41
N ASP A 428 3.45 -19.52 11.32
CA ASP A 428 2.10 -19.97 11.03
C ASP A 428 1.10 -18.81 11.12
N LEU A 429 0.12 -18.85 10.23
CA LEU A 429 -1.01 -17.93 10.20
C LEU A 429 -2.32 -18.67 9.88
N THR A 430 -3.44 -18.01 10.12
CA THR A 430 -4.76 -18.52 9.78
C THR A 430 -5.47 -17.49 8.89
N ILE A 431 -6.04 -17.95 7.78
CA ILE A 431 -6.95 -17.12 6.99
C ILE A 431 -8.36 -17.48 7.40
N ARG A 432 -9.04 -16.56 8.07
CA ARG A 432 -10.41 -16.73 8.53
C ARG A 432 -11.39 -16.31 7.46
N THR A 433 -12.25 -17.23 7.06
CA THR A 433 -13.28 -17.02 6.05
C THR A 433 -14.65 -16.89 6.71
N THR A 434 -15.40 -15.84 6.35
CA THR A 434 -16.71 -15.49 6.91
C THR A 434 -17.69 -15.09 5.82
N VAL A 435 -18.99 -15.21 6.09
CA VAL A 435 -20.05 -14.70 5.22
C VAL A 435 -20.40 -13.27 5.64
N VAL A 436 -20.39 -12.34 4.71
CA VAL A 436 -20.79 -10.94 4.97
C VAL A 436 -22.31 -10.85 5.07
N GLY A 437 -22.81 -10.12 6.06
CA GLY A 437 -24.25 -9.94 6.29
C GLY A 437 -24.95 -11.14 6.94
N ARG A 438 -24.23 -12.21 7.30
CA ARG A 438 -24.80 -13.36 8.02
C ARG A 438 -23.81 -14.08 8.91
N THR A 439 -24.22 -14.34 10.15
CA THR A 439 -23.45 -15.13 11.10
C THR A 439 -23.62 -16.63 10.84
N VAL A 440 -22.56 -17.27 10.36
CA VAL A 440 -22.38 -18.73 10.31
C VAL A 440 -21.02 -19.08 10.94
N ALA A 441 -20.75 -20.36 11.19
CA ALA A 441 -19.42 -20.79 11.64
C ALA A 441 -18.36 -20.36 10.62
N ALA A 442 -17.30 -19.70 11.11
CA ALA A 442 -16.18 -19.30 10.26
C ALA A 442 -15.37 -20.53 9.81
N LEU A 443 -14.81 -20.46 8.61
CA LEU A 443 -13.91 -21.46 8.07
C LEU A 443 -12.47 -20.94 8.17
N ASP A 444 -11.64 -21.60 8.98
CA ASP A 444 -10.24 -21.21 9.17
C ASP A 444 -9.32 -22.05 8.27
N HIS A 445 -8.58 -21.39 7.38
CA HIS A 445 -7.56 -22.02 6.54
C HIS A 445 -6.18 -21.85 7.18
N LYS A 446 -5.43 -22.93 7.30
CA LYS A 446 -4.06 -22.89 7.85
C LYS A 446 -3.06 -22.58 6.75
N ALA A 447 -2.15 -21.66 7.05
CA ALA A 447 -1.05 -21.32 6.17
C ALA A 447 0.25 -21.11 6.95
N THR A 448 1.38 -21.29 6.28
CA THR A 448 2.72 -21.16 6.87
C THR A 448 3.64 -20.41 5.93
N VAL A 449 4.34 -19.41 6.46
CA VAL A 449 5.46 -18.74 5.78
C VAL A 449 6.76 -19.37 6.27
N THR A 450 7.55 -19.95 5.37
CA THR A 450 8.86 -20.51 5.69
C THR A 450 9.96 -19.51 5.40
N ALA A 451 11.09 -19.59 6.12
CA ALA A 451 12.26 -18.78 5.82
C ALA A 451 12.80 -19.02 4.41
N ARG A 452 13.52 -18.03 3.88
CA ARG A 452 14.25 -18.15 2.62
C ARG A 452 15.30 -19.24 2.72
N ARG A 453 15.53 -19.96 1.61
CA ARG A 453 16.39 -21.14 1.58
C ARG A 453 17.44 -21.01 0.51
N ALA A 454 18.60 -21.61 0.77
CA ALA A 454 19.60 -21.98 -0.23
C ALA A 454 19.90 -23.47 -0.10
N ASP A 455 20.10 -24.15 -1.23
CA ASP A 455 20.45 -25.58 -1.30
C ASP A 455 21.90 -25.81 -1.74
N ALA A 456 22.58 -24.78 -2.25
CA ALA A 456 23.99 -24.82 -2.56
C ALA A 456 24.73 -23.55 -2.13
N LEU A 457 25.98 -23.74 -1.71
CA LEU A 457 26.93 -22.70 -1.37
C LEU A 457 28.23 -22.93 -2.14
N THR A 458 28.78 -21.90 -2.74
CA THR A 458 30.05 -21.97 -3.48
C THR A 458 30.94 -20.80 -3.13
N ARG A 459 32.20 -21.07 -2.76
CA ARG A 459 33.18 -20.02 -2.49
C ARG A 459 33.47 -19.22 -3.76
N VAL A 460 33.49 -17.90 -3.63
CA VAL A 460 33.95 -16.99 -4.68
C VAL A 460 35.46 -16.80 -4.52
N GLY A 461 36.20 -16.98 -5.62
CA GLY A 461 37.66 -16.93 -5.64
C GLY A 461 38.34 -18.24 -5.25
N THR A 462 39.64 -18.33 -5.52
CA THR A 462 40.46 -19.55 -5.33
C THR A 462 41.69 -19.32 -4.47
N THR A 463 41.91 -18.10 -3.97
CA THR A 463 43.04 -17.75 -3.11
C THR A 463 43.09 -18.65 -1.87
N ALA A 464 44.27 -19.12 -1.49
CA ALA A 464 44.41 -19.91 -0.26
C ALA A 464 44.05 -19.06 0.96
N LEU A 465 43.28 -19.64 1.90
CA LEU A 465 42.90 -18.96 3.14
C LEU A 465 43.98 -19.22 4.18
N THR A 466 45.03 -18.40 4.14
CA THR A 466 46.21 -18.52 5.02
C THR A 466 46.49 -17.20 5.73
N CYS A 467 46.92 -17.25 6.99
CA CYS A 467 47.50 -16.12 7.70
C CYS A 467 48.63 -16.59 8.64
N VAL A 468 49.37 -15.64 9.21
CA VAL A 468 50.33 -15.91 10.29
C VAL A 468 49.63 -15.85 11.66
N ALA A 469 50.13 -16.59 12.65
CA ALA A 469 49.65 -16.53 14.02
C ALA A 469 49.64 -15.09 14.56
N GLY A 470 48.55 -14.69 15.22
CA GLY A 470 48.31 -13.31 15.67
C GLY A 470 47.99 -12.32 14.54
N GLY A 471 47.90 -12.78 13.29
CA GLY A 471 47.69 -11.96 12.11
C GLY A 471 46.24 -11.90 11.61
N GLU A 472 46.08 -11.35 10.41
CA GLU A 472 44.81 -11.22 9.71
C GLU A 472 44.82 -11.97 8.38
N PHE A 473 43.66 -12.48 7.98
CA PHE A 473 43.48 -13.05 6.64
C PHE A 473 43.36 -11.89 5.63
N ALA A 474 44.16 -11.97 4.56
CA ALA A 474 44.30 -10.89 3.59
C ALA A 474 43.02 -10.61 2.79
N GLU A 475 42.28 -11.67 2.42
CA GLU A 475 41.04 -11.55 1.65
C GLU A 475 39.82 -11.82 2.53
N ARG A 476 38.74 -11.07 2.27
CA ARG A 476 37.43 -11.41 2.81
C ARG A 476 36.88 -12.62 2.06
N ILE A 477 36.24 -13.50 2.80
CA ILE A 477 35.59 -14.67 2.23
C ILE A 477 34.23 -14.24 1.67
N GLU A 478 34.02 -14.52 0.40
CA GLU A 478 32.71 -14.38 -0.25
C GLU A 478 32.19 -15.76 -0.65
N VAL A 479 30.90 -16.00 -0.41
CA VAL A 479 30.24 -17.27 -0.74
C VAL A 479 28.93 -16.97 -1.46
N LYS A 480 28.76 -17.53 -2.65
CA LYS A 480 27.51 -17.44 -3.40
C LYS A 480 26.56 -18.55 -2.96
N ALA A 481 25.33 -18.17 -2.64
CA ALA A 481 24.23 -19.05 -2.32
C ALA A 481 23.25 -19.12 -3.49
N THR A 482 22.77 -20.34 -3.76
CA THR A 482 21.72 -20.58 -4.76
C THR A 482 20.66 -21.50 -4.20
N TYR A 483 19.45 -21.38 -4.74
CA TYR A 483 18.34 -22.29 -4.48
C TYR A 483 17.83 -22.81 -5.82
N ARG A 484 17.89 -24.13 -6.04
CA ARG A 484 17.51 -24.77 -7.31
C ARG A 484 18.22 -24.17 -8.53
N GLY A 485 19.45 -23.69 -8.33
CA GLY A 485 20.27 -23.07 -9.38
C GLY A 485 20.03 -21.57 -9.62
N GLU A 486 19.05 -20.96 -8.95
CA GLU A 486 18.80 -19.52 -9.01
C GLU A 486 19.43 -18.78 -7.83
N ILE A 487 19.55 -17.45 -7.95
CA ILE A 487 20.09 -16.59 -6.89
C ILE A 487 19.20 -16.72 -5.64
N ALA A 488 19.83 -16.95 -4.48
CA ALA A 488 19.12 -17.01 -3.21
C ALA A 488 19.49 -15.79 -2.34
N ASP A 489 18.71 -14.73 -2.47
CA ASP A 489 18.85 -13.47 -1.71
C ASP A 489 18.17 -13.55 -0.33
N LYS A 490 18.62 -12.72 0.62
CA LYS A 490 18.08 -12.62 1.99
C LYS A 490 17.99 -13.95 2.74
N VAL A 491 18.87 -14.90 2.43
CA VAL A 491 18.95 -16.19 3.11
C VAL A 491 19.83 -16.03 4.34
N ALA A 492 19.24 -16.28 5.51
CA ALA A 492 19.97 -16.33 6.76
C ALA A 492 20.98 -17.48 6.76
N ALA A 493 22.18 -17.18 7.24
CA ALA A 493 23.28 -18.11 7.35
C ALA A 493 24.08 -17.90 8.63
N THR A 494 24.78 -18.94 9.05
CA THR A 494 25.70 -18.89 10.19
C THR A 494 27.06 -19.41 9.76
N ALA A 495 28.11 -18.65 10.03
CA ALA A 495 29.50 -19.06 9.85
C ALA A 495 30.10 -19.37 11.22
N THR A 496 30.48 -20.63 11.46
CA THR A 496 31.01 -21.11 12.73
C THR A 496 32.36 -21.78 12.53
N LEU A 497 33.36 -21.40 13.31
CA LEU A 497 34.61 -22.16 13.41
C LEU A 497 34.34 -23.42 14.22
N VAL A 498 34.40 -24.59 13.59
CA VAL A 498 34.05 -25.87 14.20
C VAL A 498 35.28 -26.67 14.60
N THR A 499 35.13 -27.57 15.57
CA THR A 499 36.22 -28.45 16.03
C THR A 499 36.61 -29.52 15.01
N SER A 500 35.66 -30.04 14.22
CA SER A 500 35.95 -30.99 13.13
C SER A 500 34.85 -31.02 12.06
N LEU A 501 34.98 -31.88 11.04
CA LEU A 501 33.91 -32.10 10.05
C LEU A 501 32.68 -32.82 10.66
N LEU A 502 32.88 -33.68 11.65
CA LEU A 502 31.80 -34.45 12.27
C LEU A 502 31.25 -33.80 13.55
N ASP A 503 32.03 -32.89 14.13
CA ASP A 503 31.67 -32.17 15.35
C ASP A 503 31.51 -30.68 15.05
N ALA A 504 30.26 -30.20 15.16
CA ALA A 504 29.90 -28.82 14.89
C ALA A 504 30.05 -27.91 16.13
N THR A 505 30.64 -28.41 17.22
CA THR A 505 30.97 -27.58 18.38
C THR A 505 31.89 -26.44 17.98
N GLU A 506 31.62 -25.25 18.51
CA GLU A 506 32.45 -24.08 18.28
C GLU A 506 33.86 -24.33 18.83
N ASN A 507 34.87 -24.05 18.01
CA ASN A 507 36.27 -24.14 18.40
C ASN A 507 36.60 -23.04 19.41
N ASP A 508 37.53 -23.27 20.33
CA ASP A 508 37.94 -22.29 21.35
C ASP A 508 39.26 -21.58 21.03
N LYS A 509 39.90 -21.96 19.91
CA LYS A 509 41.20 -21.45 19.46
C LYS A 509 41.24 -21.24 17.94
N GLY A 510 42.26 -20.50 17.49
CA GLY A 510 42.53 -20.24 16.08
C GLY A 510 41.77 -19.03 15.54
N PRO A 511 41.31 -19.09 14.27
CA PRO A 511 40.64 -17.97 13.63
C PRO A 511 39.41 -17.46 14.37
N TYR A 512 39.11 -16.17 14.24
CA TYR A 512 37.93 -15.55 14.84
C TYR A 512 37.48 -14.34 14.02
N PHE A 513 36.20 -13.99 14.17
CA PHE A 513 35.63 -12.74 13.72
C PHE A 513 35.65 -11.72 14.86
N GLU A 514 35.75 -10.44 14.53
CA GLU A 514 35.57 -9.37 15.51
C GLU A 514 34.09 -9.15 15.77
N GLY A 515 33.66 -9.35 17.02
CA GLY A 515 32.30 -9.10 17.47
C GLY A 515 31.98 -7.60 17.58
N ALA A 516 30.71 -7.28 17.77
CA ALA A 516 30.26 -5.88 17.87
C ALA A 516 30.88 -5.11 19.06
N ASP A 517 31.37 -5.81 20.08
CA ASP A 517 32.06 -5.25 21.25
C ASP A 517 33.60 -5.31 21.12
N GLY A 518 34.11 -5.63 19.93
CA GLY A 518 35.54 -5.81 19.66
C GLY A 518 36.13 -7.12 20.20
N LYS A 519 35.31 -8.00 20.79
CA LYS A 519 35.80 -9.28 21.31
C LYS A 519 35.81 -10.36 20.22
N PRO A 520 36.71 -11.35 20.31
CA PRO A 520 36.73 -12.46 19.38
C PRO A 520 35.45 -13.29 19.51
N VAL A 521 34.77 -13.52 18.39
CA VAL A 521 33.65 -14.46 18.26
C VAL A 521 33.95 -15.49 17.17
N ARG A 522 33.51 -16.73 17.36
CA ARG A 522 33.77 -17.83 16.42
C ARG A 522 32.52 -18.33 15.72
N THR A 523 31.37 -17.74 16.06
CA THR A 523 30.13 -17.85 15.31
C THR A 523 29.68 -16.45 14.89
N PHE A 524 29.32 -16.29 13.64
CA PHE A 524 28.82 -15.04 13.07
C PHE A 524 27.56 -15.29 12.25
N ALA A 525 26.51 -14.52 12.52
CA ALA A 525 25.26 -14.56 11.75
C ALA A 525 25.36 -13.63 10.53
N LEU A 526 24.90 -14.12 9.39
CA LEU A 526 25.01 -13.48 8.09
C LEU A 526 23.69 -13.59 7.33
N GLU A 527 23.54 -12.77 6.31
CA GLU A 527 22.44 -12.84 5.37
C GLU A 527 22.98 -12.59 3.96
N THR A 528 22.46 -13.31 2.95
CA THR A 528 22.86 -13.07 1.55
C THR A 528 22.32 -11.73 1.06
N ASP A 529 23.13 -11.01 0.29
CA ASP A 529 22.68 -9.81 -0.40
C ASP A 529 21.74 -10.12 -1.59
N ALA A 530 21.29 -9.09 -2.31
CA ALA A 530 20.44 -9.24 -3.50
C ALA A 530 21.07 -10.07 -4.63
N GLY A 531 22.41 -10.21 -4.64
CA GLY A 531 23.14 -11.07 -5.58
C GLY A 531 23.30 -12.51 -5.09
N GLY A 532 22.73 -12.85 -3.92
CA GLY A 532 22.88 -14.14 -3.27
C GLY A 532 24.28 -14.34 -2.67
N VAL A 533 25.01 -13.27 -2.35
CA VAL A 533 26.38 -13.36 -1.84
C VAL A 533 26.43 -13.12 -0.34
N LEU A 534 27.01 -14.06 0.40
CA LEU A 534 27.45 -13.90 1.78
C LEU A 534 28.84 -13.28 1.77
N LYS A 535 28.96 -12.08 2.33
CA LYS A 535 30.24 -11.39 2.53
C LYS A 535 30.64 -11.52 3.99
N LEU A 536 31.59 -12.39 4.27
CA LEU A 536 32.04 -12.59 5.65
C LEU A 536 32.84 -11.37 6.13
N PRO A 537 32.72 -11.02 7.42
CA PRO A 537 33.63 -10.06 8.06
C PRO A 537 35.08 -10.49 7.91
N LYS A 538 35.99 -9.55 8.19
CA LYS A 538 37.42 -9.86 8.23
C LYS A 538 37.67 -10.92 9.31
N LEU A 539 38.52 -11.88 8.97
CA LEU A 539 38.98 -12.94 9.89
C LEU A 539 40.37 -12.59 10.41
N TYR A 540 40.57 -12.88 11.69
CA TYR A 540 41.83 -12.75 12.40
C TYR A 540 42.21 -14.11 12.98
N ALA A 541 43.45 -14.29 13.40
CA ALA A 541 43.90 -15.49 14.10
C ALA A 541 44.51 -15.14 15.45
N ASP A 542 44.28 -15.99 16.45
CA ASP A 542 45.06 -15.98 17.68
C ASP A 542 46.44 -16.61 17.47
N ASP A 543 47.18 -16.87 18.56
CA ASP A 543 48.53 -17.44 18.51
C ASP A 543 48.56 -18.94 18.16
N THR A 544 47.40 -19.58 17.98
CA THR A 544 47.30 -21.02 17.72
C THR A 544 47.51 -21.32 16.24
N THR A 545 48.64 -21.95 15.92
CA THR A 545 48.92 -22.43 14.57
C THR A 545 48.18 -23.73 14.26
N GLY A 546 47.81 -23.94 13.00
CA GLY A 546 47.17 -25.18 12.55
C GLY A 546 46.21 -24.98 11.39
N THR A 547 45.50 -26.04 11.04
CA THR A 547 44.37 -26.00 10.10
C THR A 547 43.07 -26.03 10.88
N PHE A 548 42.20 -25.07 10.60
CA PHE A 548 40.91 -24.89 11.23
C PHE A 548 39.79 -24.94 10.19
N LEU A 549 38.57 -25.28 10.63
CA LEU A 549 37.44 -25.48 9.74
C LEU A 549 36.38 -24.42 10.01
N LEU A 550 36.10 -23.60 9.01
CA LEU A 550 34.99 -22.66 9.03
C LEU A 550 33.80 -23.27 8.29
N ARG A 551 32.73 -23.56 9.02
CA ARG A 551 31.49 -24.11 8.48
C ARG A 551 30.45 -23.02 8.30
N ILE A 552 29.93 -22.89 7.09
CA ILE A 552 28.86 -21.97 6.75
C ILE A 552 27.61 -22.80 6.49
N GLN A 553 26.53 -22.53 7.21
CA GLN A 553 25.24 -23.21 7.11
C GLN A 553 24.12 -22.20 6.85
N THR A 554 23.19 -22.52 5.95
CA THR A 554 21.99 -21.70 5.70
C THR A 554 20.74 -22.32 6.32
N GLU A 555 19.69 -21.52 6.52
CA GLU A 555 18.37 -21.97 7.00
C GLU A 555 17.66 -22.96 6.02
N GLY A 556 18.19 -23.08 4.80
CA GLY A 556 17.80 -24.07 3.78
C GLY A 556 18.52 -25.43 3.85
N GLY A 557 19.56 -25.54 4.68
CA GLY A 557 20.34 -26.77 4.86
C GLY A 557 21.63 -26.86 4.02
N ALA A 558 21.89 -25.90 3.11
CA ALA A 558 23.16 -25.85 2.42
C ALA A 558 24.32 -25.66 3.41
N THR A 559 25.38 -26.45 3.25
CA THR A 559 26.58 -26.39 4.09
C THR A 559 27.83 -26.31 3.22
N LEU A 560 28.73 -25.40 3.56
CA LEU A 560 30.07 -25.29 2.98
C LEU A 560 31.09 -25.26 4.11
N THR A 561 32.11 -26.11 4.06
CA THR A 561 33.23 -26.06 5.01
C THR A 561 34.49 -25.60 4.29
N LEU A 562 35.14 -24.58 4.83
CA LEU A 562 36.37 -24.01 4.32
C LEU A 562 37.52 -24.31 5.28
N GLU A 563 38.67 -24.68 4.74
CA GLU A 563 39.91 -24.83 5.51
C GLU A 563 40.61 -23.48 5.64
N LEU A 564 40.93 -23.10 6.87
CA LEU A 564 41.69 -21.91 7.23
C LEU A 564 43.03 -22.35 7.82
N LYS A 565 44.16 -21.86 7.30
CA LYS A 565 45.48 -22.23 7.77
C LYS A 565 46.15 -21.07 8.50
N VAL A 566 46.59 -21.31 9.73
CA VAL A 566 47.37 -20.36 10.54
C VAL A 566 48.80 -20.89 10.66
N GLU A 567 49.76 -20.15 10.11
CA GLU A 567 51.16 -20.54 10.05
C GLU A 567 51.97 -19.86 11.16
N ALA A 568 53.05 -20.52 11.59
CA ALA A 568 53.98 -19.92 12.54
C ALA A 568 54.65 -18.69 11.90
N PRO A 569 54.96 -17.63 12.69
CA PRO A 569 55.76 -16.52 12.19
C PRO A 569 57.09 -17.04 11.65
N ALA A 570 57.54 -16.51 10.51
CA ALA A 570 58.85 -16.86 9.97
C ALA A 570 59.93 -16.54 11.03
N ALA A 571 60.76 -17.52 11.37
CA ALA A 571 61.85 -17.31 12.32
C ALA A 571 62.77 -16.20 11.78
N THR A 572 62.87 -15.09 12.50
CA THR A 572 63.88 -14.07 12.24
C THR A 572 65.24 -14.75 12.36
N ALA A 573 65.97 -14.90 11.25
CA ALA A 573 67.33 -15.40 11.30
C ALA A 573 68.17 -14.44 12.17
N GLU A 574 68.57 -14.89 13.35
CA GLU A 574 69.59 -14.19 14.14
C GLU A 574 70.87 -14.09 13.30
N PRO A 575 71.53 -12.92 13.23
CA PRO A 575 72.83 -12.83 12.60
C PRO A 575 73.85 -13.61 13.44
N THR A 576 74.25 -14.78 12.95
CA THR A 576 75.43 -15.48 13.46
C THR A 576 76.68 -14.76 12.96
N GLY A 577 77.48 -14.23 13.89
CA GLY A 577 78.70 -13.50 13.52
C GLY A 577 79.47 -13.00 14.73
N SER A 578 80.08 -13.94 15.45
CA SER A 578 81.13 -13.70 16.44
C SER A 578 82.29 -12.90 15.85
N ASP A 579 82.68 -11.80 16.49
CA ASP A 579 84.07 -11.34 16.49
C ASP A 579 84.41 -10.88 17.91
N VAL A 580 85.06 -11.77 18.65
CA VAL A 580 85.74 -11.47 19.91
C VAL A 580 87.16 -11.05 19.53
N PRO A 581 87.60 -9.81 19.80
CA PRO A 581 89.01 -9.47 19.66
C PRO A 581 89.79 -10.10 20.81
N ALA A 582 90.79 -10.90 20.47
CA ALA A 582 91.76 -11.44 21.42
C ALA A 582 92.55 -10.30 22.09
N THR A 583 92.57 -10.31 23.42
CA THR A 583 93.40 -9.47 24.29
C THR A 583 94.89 -9.86 24.15
N PRO A 584 95.82 -8.92 23.94
CA PRO A 584 97.22 -9.14 24.23
C PRO A 584 97.54 -8.66 25.67
N SER A 585 98.16 -9.56 26.45
CA SER A 585 98.86 -9.25 27.70
C SER A 585 100.19 -8.54 27.46
N ALA A 586 100.54 -7.64 28.39
CA ALA A 586 101.86 -7.15 28.83
C ALA A 586 101.73 -5.65 29.19
N ASP A 587 102.33 -5.06 30.22
CA ASP A 587 103.08 -5.46 31.42
C ASP A 587 103.29 -4.15 32.22
N ALA A 588 103.63 -4.27 33.51
CA ALA A 588 104.34 -3.33 34.39
C ALA A 588 104.22 -1.78 34.20
N SER A 589 103.57 -1.10 35.16
CA SER A 589 104.20 -0.31 36.25
C SER A 589 103.23 0.64 36.93
#